data_AF-A0A963BRX4-F1
#
_entry.id   AF-A0A963BRX4-F1
#
_cell.length_a   1.000
_cell.length_b   1.000
_cell.length_c   1.000
_cell.angle_alpha   90.00
_cell.angle_beta   90.00
_cell.angle_gamma   90.00
#
_symmetry.space_group_name_H-M   'P 1'
#
loop_
_entity.id
_entity.type
_entity.pdbx_description
1 polymer ?
#
loop_
_entity_poly.entity_id
_entity_poly.type
_entity_poly.pdbx_seq_one_letter_code
_entity_poly.pdbx_strand_id
1 'polypeptide(L)'
;TPPIMGAAAFLMVEYVGVPYIDIIKHAFLPAIISYIALIYIVHLEAVKADMQGLPRAVNTTIVQKLFTFFSVIVGLIVLSAGVYYGIGWTKQLFGAAATWLVAGAMLLIYIGLLWYATRYPELAPDDPESPDVHLPEPGPTIKSGLHFLLPVVVLVWCLTVERFSPGLSAFWATLFMMFIVVTQRPVLALFRGREQLAKATLQGFDDLLQGLISGGRNMVGIGVATAAAGIVVGTVTLTGIGLVMTEFVDLVSGGLLVPALLFTAVICLILGMGLPTTANYIVVSTLMAPVLVSIGAESGLALPLIAVHLFVFYFGILADDTPPVGLAAYAAAAISRGDPIRTGIQGFTYDIRTAILPFMFIFNTQLLMMDIAHWWELLFTVVSAVAAILLFAAATQGHFLVRNRIWETLLLLLISFSLFRPGFWMDQLYPPLKLAEAAAVMEIAEGLPESGAIRLMIEGETLEGTHTSMTVELPLGPKAPGSERLAFAGLELREQEGRMLVDNVIWNSPAQLAKIDFDWEIKAIELPLEQPAKYWMYLPTLLLLGGIVSVQQRRRSLAS
;
A
#
# COMPACT_ATOMS: atom_id res chain seq x y z
N THR A 1 1.76 0.55 -11.60
CA THR A 1 0.77 1.43 -10.95
C THR A 1 1.03 1.41 -9.46
N PRO A 2 1.35 2.56 -8.83
CA PRO A 2 1.42 2.63 -7.37
C PRO A 2 0.05 2.23 -6.80
N PRO A 3 -0.03 1.64 -5.60
CA PRO A 3 -1.29 1.17 -5.04
C PRO A 3 -2.16 2.37 -4.65
N ILE A 4 -2.91 2.92 -5.60
CA ILE A 4 -4.01 3.82 -5.29
C ILE A 4 -5.11 2.92 -4.74
N MET A 5 -5.18 2.85 -3.41
CA MET A 5 -6.00 1.85 -2.74
C MET A 5 -7.51 2.00 -2.99
N GLY A 6 -7.97 3.17 -3.45
CA GLY A 6 -9.35 3.40 -3.88
C GLY A 6 -10.38 2.87 -2.87
N ALA A 7 -11.39 2.15 -3.37
CA ALA A 7 -12.38 1.48 -2.52
C ALA A 7 -11.84 0.20 -1.84
N ALA A 8 -10.75 -0.38 -2.32
CA ALA A 8 -10.15 -1.57 -1.72
C ALA A 8 -9.58 -1.30 -0.30
N ALA A 9 -9.14 -0.07 -0.03
CA ALA A 9 -8.76 0.32 1.34
C ALA A 9 -9.90 0.13 2.34
N PHE A 10 -11.14 0.38 1.93
CA PHE A 10 -12.31 0.22 2.80
C PHE A 10 -12.63 -1.24 3.08
N LEU A 11 -12.44 -2.11 2.07
CA LEU A 11 -12.55 -3.56 2.26
C LEU A 11 -11.41 -4.09 3.13
N MET A 12 -10.21 -3.52 3.03
CA MET A 12 -9.09 -3.88 3.89
C MET A 12 -9.35 -3.51 5.36
N VAL A 13 -10.02 -2.38 5.64
CA VAL A 13 -10.49 -2.03 7.00
C VAL A 13 -11.42 -3.12 7.54
N GLU A 14 -12.36 -3.59 6.71
CA GLU A 14 -13.35 -4.58 7.12
C GLU A 14 -12.74 -5.97 7.34
N TYR A 15 -11.85 -6.43 6.46
CA TYR A 15 -11.23 -7.75 6.56
C TYR A 15 -10.15 -7.85 7.63
N VAL A 16 -9.33 -6.81 7.77
CA VAL A 16 -8.21 -6.82 8.73
C VAL A 16 -8.64 -6.29 10.10
N GLY A 17 -9.77 -5.58 10.19
CA GLY A 17 -10.27 -5.02 11.45
C GLY A 17 -9.46 -3.84 11.97
N VAL A 18 -8.60 -3.24 11.13
CA VAL A 18 -7.76 -2.09 11.50
C VAL A 18 -8.34 -0.78 10.97
N PRO A 19 -8.19 0.34 11.71
CA PRO A 19 -8.63 1.66 11.27
C PRO A 19 -8.08 2.07 9.89
N TYR A 20 -8.89 2.79 9.11
CA TYR A 20 -8.52 3.31 7.79
C TYR A 20 -7.23 4.14 7.80
N ILE A 21 -7.00 4.91 8.87
CA ILE A 21 -5.80 5.74 9.03
C ILE A 21 -4.53 4.89 9.13
N ASP A 22 -4.60 3.71 9.74
CA ASP A 22 -3.46 2.82 9.90
C ASP A 22 -3.12 2.17 8.55
N ILE A 23 -4.13 1.74 7.80
CA ILE A 23 -3.92 1.25 6.42
C ILE A 23 -3.25 2.32 5.55
N ILE A 24 -3.71 3.58 5.61
CA ILE A 24 -3.04 4.68 4.89
C ILE A 24 -1.59 4.84 5.35
N LYS A 25 -1.35 4.87 6.66
CA LYS A 25 0.00 5.02 7.22
C LYS A 25 0.94 3.95 6.71
N HIS A 26 0.50 2.69 6.73
CA HIS A 26 1.30 1.55 6.29
C HIS A 26 1.54 1.51 4.78
N ALA A 27 0.57 1.99 3.98
CA ALA A 27 0.71 2.06 2.52
C ALA A 27 1.48 3.29 2.01
N PHE A 28 1.63 4.34 2.84
CA PHE A 28 2.16 5.64 2.42
C PHE A 28 3.60 5.58 1.89
N LEU A 29 4.52 5.03 2.68
CA LEU A 29 5.93 4.96 2.31
C LEU A 29 6.15 4.07 1.06
N PRO A 30 5.59 2.85 0.98
CA PRO A 30 5.68 2.04 -0.23
C PRO A 30 5.13 2.76 -1.48
N ALA A 31 4.00 3.46 -1.36
CA ALA A 31 3.43 4.21 -2.48
C ALA A 31 4.39 5.30 -2.99
N ILE A 32 4.98 6.09 -2.10
CA ILE A 32 5.96 7.14 -2.49
C ILE A 32 7.18 6.53 -3.15
N ILE A 33 7.74 5.46 -2.59
CA ILE A 33 8.89 4.75 -3.16
C ILE A 33 8.57 4.25 -4.57
N SER A 34 7.38 3.67 -4.78
CA SER A 34 6.91 3.22 -6.09
C SER A 34 6.80 4.39 -7.09
N TYR A 35 6.23 5.53 -6.69
CA TYR A 35 6.17 6.73 -7.56
C TYR A 35 7.57 7.24 -7.95
N ILE A 36 8.49 7.34 -6.98
CA ILE A 36 9.87 7.77 -7.24
C ILE A 36 10.56 6.80 -8.21
N ALA A 37 10.39 5.50 -8.00
CA ALA A 37 10.94 4.46 -8.85
C ALA A 37 10.39 4.55 -10.28
N LEU A 38 9.08 4.72 -10.46
CA LEU A 38 8.46 4.85 -11.77
C LEU A 38 8.94 6.10 -12.52
N ILE A 39 9.00 7.26 -11.84
CA ILE A 39 9.56 8.49 -12.43
C ILE A 39 10.99 8.25 -12.91
N TYR A 40 11.80 7.58 -12.09
CA TYR A 40 13.17 7.26 -12.44
C TYR A 40 13.29 6.26 -13.60
N ILE A 41 12.43 5.24 -13.64
CA ILE A 41 12.37 4.26 -14.74
C ILE A 41 12.05 4.97 -16.06
N VAL A 42 11.03 5.85 -16.06
CA VAL A 42 10.67 6.66 -17.23
C VAL A 42 11.80 7.60 -17.62
N HIS A 43 12.49 8.22 -16.64
CA HIS A 43 13.64 9.07 -16.90
C HIS A 43 14.79 8.30 -17.57
N LEU A 44 15.17 7.14 -17.03
CA LEU A 44 16.20 6.28 -17.62
C LEU A 44 15.82 5.83 -19.03
N GLU A 45 14.53 5.59 -19.27
CA GLU A 45 14.05 5.25 -20.61
C GLU A 45 14.15 6.41 -21.59
N ALA A 46 13.74 7.62 -21.18
CA ALA A 46 13.86 8.83 -21.98
C ALA A 46 15.32 9.13 -22.32
N VAL A 47 16.25 8.94 -21.37
CA VAL A 47 17.70 9.09 -21.58
C VAL A 47 18.23 8.04 -22.57
N LYS A 48 17.79 6.78 -22.47
CA LYS A 48 18.19 5.73 -23.42
C LYS A 48 17.66 5.97 -24.83
N ALA A 49 16.47 6.57 -24.94
CA ALA A 49 15.82 6.88 -26.22
C ALA A 49 16.20 8.26 -26.79
N ASP A 50 17.10 9.00 -26.12
CA ASP A 50 17.49 10.38 -26.48
C ASP A 50 16.29 11.32 -26.70
N MET A 51 15.26 11.16 -25.87
CA MET A 51 14.02 11.95 -25.98
C MET A 51 14.25 13.39 -25.51
N GLN A 52 13.98 14.34 -26.41
CA GLN A 52 14.02 15.78 -26.12
C GLN A 52 12.64 16.27 -25.66
N GLY A 53 12.61 17.06 -24.59
CA GLY A 53 11.37 17.66 -24.10
C GLY A 53 10.88 18.79 -25.01
N LEU A 54 9.57 19.02 -25.03
CA LEU A 54 8.97 20.17 -25.71
C LEU A 54 9.49 21.50 -25.12
N PRO A 55 9.58 22.57 -25.94
CA PRO A 55 9.96 23.89 -25.46
C PRO A 55 8.95 24.36 -24.41
N ARG A 56 9.46 24.74 -23.24
CA ARG A 56 8.61 25.17 -22.12
C ARG A 56 8.13 26.59 -22.35
N ALA A 57 6.84 26.84 -22.13
CA ALA A 57 6.27 28.19 -22.13
C ALA A 57 6.89 29.08 -21.04
N VAL A 58 7.28 28.49 -19.89
CA VAL A 58 7.93 29.20 -18.79
C VAL A 58 9.13 28.41 -18.29
N ASN A 59 10.30 29.04 -18.26
CA ASN A 59 11.51 28.48 -17.68
C ASN A 59 11.54 28.72 -16.17
N THR A 60 11.04 27.75 -15.40
CA THR A 60 11.13 27.76 -13.94
C THR A 60 12.41 27.08 -13.47
N THR A 61 13.03 27.63 -12.42
CA THR A 61 14.23 27.03 -11.80
C THR A 61 13.88 25.72 -11.09
N ILE A 62 14.87 24.83 -10.87
CA ILE A 62 14.67 23.58 -10.11
C ILE A 62 14.09 23.87 -8.72
N VAL A 63 14.56 24.93 -8.07
CA VAL A 63 14.07 25.38 -6.77
C VAL A 63 12.60 25.79 -6.85
N GLN A 64 12.19 26.55 -7.87
CA GLN A 64 10.79 26.91 -8.07
C GLN A 64 9.91 25.69 -8.34
N LYS A 65 10.38 24.70 -9.10
CA LYS A 65 9.61 23.48 -9.35
C LYS A 65 9.42 22.64 -8.10
N LEU A 66 10.50 22.43 -7.35
CA LEU A 66 10.43 21.76 -6.06
C LEU A 66 9.51 22.53 -5.12
N PHE A 67 9.64 23.85 -5.05
CA PHE A 67 8.77 24.69 -4.24
C PHE A 67 7.30 24.58 -4.65
N THR A 68 6.97 24.63 -5.94
CA THR A 68 5.59 24.46 -6.42
C THR A 68 5.05 23.07 -6.07
N PHE A 69 5.83 22.01 -6.32
CA PHE A 69 5.45 20.64 -5.99
C PHE A 69 5.22 20.46 -4.48
N PHE A 70 6.17 20.88 -3.65
CA PHE A 70 6.04 20.85 -2.19
C PHE A 70 4.93 21.76 -1.70
N SER A 71 4.67 22.91 -2.32
CA SER A 71 3.58 23.80 -1.93
C SER A 71 2.21 23.17 -2.16
N VAL A 72 2.04 22.34 -3.19
CA VAL A 72 0.80 21.59 -3.42
C VAL A 72 0.63 20.50 -2.36
N ILE A 73 1.68 19.72 -2.08
CA ILE A 73 1.65 18.67 -1.06
C ILE A 73 1.42 19.26 0.33
N VAL A 74 2.20 20.28 0.72
CA VAL A 74 2.04 21.01 1.97
C VAL A 74 0.67 21.67 2.03
N GLY A 75 0.18 22.22 0.92
CA GLY A 75 -1.17 22.77 0.84
C GLY A 75 -2.25 21.73 1.16
N LEU A 76 -2.13 20.52 0.61
CA LEU A 76 -3.03 19.40 0.92
C LEU A 76 -2.89 18.95 2.37
N ILE A 77 -1.67 18.81 2.90
CA ILE A 77 -1.41 18.43 4.29
C ILE A 77 -1.96 19.48 5.25
N VAL A 78 -1.73 20.76 5.00
CA VAL A 78 -2.24 21.87 5.80
C VAL A 78 -3.76 21.93 5.70
N LEU A 79 -4.34 21.66 4.54
CA LEU A 79 -5.80 21.53 4.40
C LEU A 79 -6.32 20.38 5.25
N SER A 80 -5.74 19.18 5.14
CA SER A 80 -6.13 18.01 5.93
C SER A 80 -5.93 18.23 7.44
N ALA A 81 -4.82 18.85 7.85
CA ALA A 81 -4.54 19.19 9.24
C ALA A 81 -5.47 20.29 9.75
N GLY A 82 -5.75 21.30 8.95
CA GLY A 82 -6.71 22.36 9.25
C GLY A 82 -8.12 21.81 9.43
N VAL A 83 -8.51 20.84 8.61
CA VAL A 83 -9.77 20.09 8.75
C VAL A 83 -9.75 19.26 10.04
N TYR A 84 -8.69 18.49 10.28
CA TYR A 84 -8.58 17.61 11.45
C TYR A 84 -8.60 18.38 12.78
N TYR A 85 -7.69 19.36 12.94
CA TYR A 85 -7.59 20.16 14.17
C TYR A 85 -8.68 21.21 14.27
N GLY A 86 -8.97 21.92 13.17
CA GLY A 86 -9.97 22.99 13.17
C GLY A 86 -11.37 22.45 13.46
N ILE A 87 -11.77 21.35 12.83
CA ILE A 87 -13.08 20.73 13.09
C ILE A 87 -13.07 19.91 14.39
N GLY A 88 -11.93 19.31 14.76
CA GLY A 88 -11.79 18.65 16.06
C GLY A 88 -12.08 19.59 17.23
N TRP A 89 -11.59 20.84 17.18
CA TRP A 89 -11.85 21.84 18.21
C TRP A 89 -13.28 22.38 18.21
N THR A 90 -13.92 22.55 17.05
CA THR A 90 -15.33 22.99 17.04
C THR A 90 -16.22 21.98 17.75
N LYS A 91 -15.92 20.69 17.68
CA LYS A 91 -16.67 19.65 18.39
C LYS A 91 -16.46 19.71 19.91
N GLN A 92 -15.25 20.01 20.37
CA GLN A 92 -14.96 20.21 21.79
C GLN A 92 -15.67 21.46 22.35
N LEU A 93 -15.79 22.53 21.56
CA LEU A 93 -16.36 23.80 21.99
C LEU A 93 -17.89 23.88 21.85
N PHE A 94 -18.47 23.27 20.81
CA PHE A 94 -19.87 23.45 20.43
C PHE A 94 -20.71 22.16 20.44
N GLY A 95 -20.12 21.00 20.76
CA GLY A 95 -20.83 19.73 20.89
C GLY A 95 -21.65 19.39 19.65
N ALA A 96 -22.96 19.11 19.83
CA ALA A 96 -23.86 18.75 18.74
C ALA A 96 -24.12 19.87 17.71
N ALA A 97 -23.85 21.14 18.06
CA ALA A 97 -23.98 22.25 17.13
C ALA A 97 -22.79 22.38 16.17
N ALA A 98 -21.67 21.70 16.45
CA ALA A 98 -20.45 21.77 15.65
C ALA A 98 -20.69 21.36 14.19
N THR A 99 -21.48 20.31 13.94
CA THR A 99 -21.76 19.82 12.58
C THR A 99 -22.47 20.86 11.73
N TRP A 100 -23.45 21.57 12.30
CA TRP A 100 -24.18 22.64 11.61
C TRP A 100 -23.32 23.87 11.36
N LEU A 101 -22.45 24.20 12.32
CA LEU A 101 -21.50 25.30 12.17
C LEU A 101 -20.48 25.02 11.06
N VAL A 102 -19.95 23.80 11.00
CA VAL A 102 -19.04 23.36 9.93
C VAL A 102 -19.74 23.36 8.58
N ALA A 103 -20.97 22.86 8.49
CA ALA A 103 -21.76 22.91 7.27
C ALA A 103 -21.99 24.34 6.78
N GLY A 104 -22.32 25.27 7.69
CA GLY A 104 -22.45 26.69 7.38
C GLY A 104 -21.13 27.31 6.91
N ALA A 105 -20.02 27.01 7.58
CA ALA A 105 -18.69 27.47 7.18
C ALA A 105 -18.29 26.93 5.80
N MET A 106 -18.57 25.65 5.51
CA MET A 106 -18.34 25.05 4.20
C MET A 106 -19.12 25.74 3.09
N LEU A 107 -20.39 26.12 3.35
CA LEU A 107 -21.21 26.84 2.39
C LEU A 107 -20.67 28.25 2.13
N LEU A 108 -20.20 28.95 3.18
CA LEU A 108 -19.55 30.26 3.03
C LEU A 108 -18.24 30.16 2.23
N ILE A 109 -17.41 29.15 2.53
CA ILE A 109 -16.17 28.88 1.78
C ILE A 109 -16.49 28.56 0.32
N TYR A 110 -17.51 27.75 0.06
CA TYR A 110 -17.96 27.45 -1.30
C TYR A 110 -18.33 28.70 -2.09
N ILE A 111 -19.17 29.58 -1.52
CA ILE A 111 -19.56 30.84 -2.16
C ILE A 111 -18.33 31.74 -2.38
N GLY A 112 -17.44 31.84 -1.40
CA GLY A 112 -16.20 32.61 -1.49
C GLY A 112 -15.25 32.10 -2.57
N LEU A 113 -15.13 30.78 -2.73
CA LEU A 113 -14.32 30.16 -3.79
C LEU A 113 -14.92 30.40 -5.18
N LEU A 114 -16.24 30.35 -5.32
CA LEU A 114 -16.90 30.69 -6.59
C LEU A 114 -16.71 32.17 -6.95
N TRP A 115 -16.82 33.06 -5.98
CA TRP A 115 -16.52 34.48 -6.19
C TRP A 115 -15.06 34.67 -6.62
N TYR A 116 -14.12 33.99 -5.98
CA TYR A 116 -12.72 34.03 -6.38
C TYR A 116 -12.48 33.47 -7.79
N ALA A 117 -13.16 32.38 -8.16
CA ALA A 117 -13.07 31.78 -9.49
C ALA A 117 -13.52 32.73 -10.62
N THR A 118 -14.42 33.69 -10.34
CA THR A 118 -14.83 34.70 -11.35
C THR A 118 -13.69 35.61 -11.81
N ARG A 119 -12.61 35.73 -11.04
CA ARG A 119 -11.43 36.54 -11.39
C ARG A 119 -10.56 35.90 -12.48
N TYR A 120 -10.83 34.65 -12.84
CA TYR A 120 -10.10 33.90 -13.85
C TYR A 120 -11.00 33.63 -15.06
N PRO A 121 -10.42 33.56 -16.28
CA PRO A 121 -11.17 33.24 -17.49
C PRO A 121 -11.81 31.84 -17.40
N GLU A 122 -12.92 31.65 -18.11
CA GLU A 122 -13.53 30.31 -18.25
C GLU A 122 -12.55 29.41 -19.01
N LEU A 123 -12.32 28.20 -18.50
CA LEU A 123 -11.54 27.18 -19.19
C LEU A 123 -12.28 26.74 -20.43
N ALA A 124 -11.69 26.96 -21.61
CA ALA A 124 -12.20 26.40 -22.85
C ALA A 124 -11.86 24.90 -22.90
N PRO A 125 -12.77 24.03 -23.40
CA PRO A 125 -12.43 22.64 -23.68
C PRO A 125 -11.36 22.60 -24.78
N ASP A 126 -10.28 21.85 -24.54
CA ASP A 126 -9.21 21.66 -25.51
C ASP A 126 -9.72 20.92 -26.75
N ASP A 127 -9.30 21.34 -27.94
CA ASP A 127 -9.58 20.66 -29.22
C ASP A 127 -8.57 19.51 -29.43
N PRO A 128 -8.99 18.24 -29.40
CA PRO A 128 -8.11 17.08 -29.55
C PRO A 128 -7.41 17.00 -30.92
N GLU A 129 -7.93 17.68 -31.94
CA GLU A 129 -7.42 17.64 -33.32
C GLU A 129 -6.57 18.87 -33.68
N SER A 130 -6.35 19.80 -32.74
CA SER A 130 -5.53 20.98 -32.97
C SER A 130 -4.05 20.59 -33.20
N PRO A 131 -3.41 21.06 -34.30
CA PRO A 131 -1.99 20.82 -34.55
C PRO A 131 -1.07 21.61 -33.59
N ASP A 132 -1.58 22.67 -32.96
CA ASP A 132 -0.83 23.52 -32.03
C ASP A 132 -1.01 23.05 -30.58
N VAL A 133 -0.20 22.08 -30.18
CA VAL A 133 -0.14 21.57 -28.79
C VAL A 133 0.61 22.58 -27.93
N HIS A 134 -0.13 23.46 -27.26
CA HIS A 134 0.40 24.39 -26.27
C HIS A 134 0.10 23.88 -24.86
N LEU A 135 1.06 24.02 -23.95
CA LEU A 135 0.86 23.69 -22.55
C LEU A 135 -0.08 24.72 -21.91
N PRO A 136 -1.24 24.32 -21.34
CA PRO A 136 -2.09 25.25 -20.62
C PRO A 136 -1.36 25.78 -19.39
N GLU A 137 -1.59 27.05 -19.04
CA GLU A 137 -0.98 27.62 -17.85
C GLU A 137 -1.57 26.97 -16.59
N PRO A 138 -0.77 26.30 -15.75
CA PRO A 138 -1.30 25.53 -14.62
C PRO A 138 -1.92 26.42 -13.52
N GLY A 139 -1.47 27.66 -13.39
CA GLY A 139 -1.93 28.59 -12.35
C GLY A 139 -3.41 28.99 -12.47
N PRO A 140 -3.84 29.57 -13.60
CA PRO A 140 -5.24 29.91 -13.84
C PRO A 140 -6.19 28.71 -13.71
N THR A 141 -5.82 27.57 -14.27
CA THR A 141 -6.65 26.34 -14.26
C THR A 141 -6.94 25.83 -12.85
N ILE A 142 -5.93 25.77 -11.97
CA ILE A 142 -6.13 25.34 -10.58
C ILE A 142 -7.03 26.33 -9.84
N LYS A 143 -6.80 27.63 -10.03
CA LYS A 143 -7.52 28.68 -9.31
C LYS A 143 -8.98 28.79 -9.71
N SER A 144 -9.35 28.46 -10.94
CA SER A 144 -10.74 28.40 -11.39
C SER A 144 -11.50 27.17 -10.86
N GLY A 145 -10.81 26.12 -10.41
CA GLY A 145 -11.41 24.84 -10.01
C GLY A 145 -11.38 24.53 -8.51
N LEU A 146 -10.95 25.46 -7.64
CA LEU A 146 -10.72 25.19 -6.21
C LEU A 146 -11.97 24.70 -5.45
N HIS A 147 -13.18 25.08 -5.88
CA HIS A 147 -14.42 24.64 -5.25
C HIS A 147 -14.67 23.12 -5.38
N PHE A 148 -14.04 22.45 -6.36
CA PHE A 148 -14.08 20.99 -6.50
C PHE A 148 -13.25 20.24 -5.45
N LEU A 149 -12.43 20.92 -4.65
CA LEU A 149 -11.70 20.30 -3.52
C LEU A 149 -12.59 20.13 -2.29
N LEU A 150 -13.72 20.84 -2.18
CA LEU A 150 -14.56 20.79 -0.98
C LEU A 150 -15.22 19.44 -0.70
N PRO A 151 -15.70 18.65 -1.70
CA PRO A 151 -16.14 17.27 -1.44
C PRO A 151 -15.04 16.38 -0.86
N VAL A 152 -13.77 16.61 -1.24
CA VAL A 152 -12.63 15.90 -0.66
C VAL A 152 -12.46 16.30 0.81
N VAL A 153 -12.67 17.57 1.15
CA VAL A 153 -12.71 18.04 2.54
C VAL A 153 -13.82 17.35 3.33
N VAL A 154 -15.04 17.23 2.78
CA VAL A 154 -16.15 16.48 3.41
C VAL A 154 -15.73 15.03 3.65
N LEU A 155 -15.15 14.39 2.64
CA LEU A 155 -14.73 12.99 2.71
C LEU A 155 -13.66 12.78 3.80
N VAL A 156 -12.63 13.62 3.83
CA VAL A 156 -11.57 13.58 4.84
C VAL A 156 -12.14 13.87 6.23
N TRP A 157 -13.04 14.84 6.37
CA TRP A 157 -13.70 15.16 7.63
C TRP A 157 -14.49 13.96 8.19
N CYS A 158 -15.35 13.36 7.37
CA CYS A 158 -16.16 12.19 7.77
C CYS A 158 -15.29 11.00 8.18
N LEU A 159 -14.19 10.74 7.48
CA LEU A 159 -13.30 9.61 7.77
C LEU A 159 -12.38 9.84 8.97
N THR A 160 -11.80 11.03 9.09
CA THR A 160 -10.71 11.27 10.06
C THR A 160 -11.22 11.80 11.41
N VAL A 161 -12.23 12.66 11.40
CA VAL A 161 -12.76 13.30 12.61
C VAL A 161 -13.98 12.56 13.11
N GLU A 162 -14.98 12.37 12.26
CA GLU A 162 -16.22 11.67 12.65
C GLU A 162 -16.04 10.15 12.71
N ARG A 163 -14.99 9.62 12.06
CA ARG A 163 -14.70 8.18 11.96
C ARG A 163 -15.90 7.39 11.49
N PHE A 164 -16.68 7.98 10.59
CA PHE A 164 -17.80 7.31 9.95
C PHE A 164 -17.30 6.16 9.08
N SER A 165 -18.20 5.22 8.82
CA SER A 165 -17.90 4.17 7.85
C SER A 165 -17.54 4.80 6.50
N PRO A 166 -16.65 4.16 5.74
CA PRO A 166 -16.32 4.61 4.39
C PRO A 166 -17.49 4.89 3.47
N GLY A 167 -18.48 3.99 3.46
CA GLY A 167 -19.68 4.14 2.64
C GLY A 167 -20.47 5.40 3.00
N LEU A 168 -20.63 5.68 4.30
CA LEU A 168 -21.33 6.87 4.78
C LEU A 168 -20.54 8.15 4.48
N SER A 169 -19.21 8.10 4.55
CA SER A 169 -18.34 9.22 4.18
C SER A 169 -18.43 9.56 2.69
N ALA A 170 -18.42 8.54 1.83
CA ALA A 170 -18.58 8.71 0.39
C ALA A 170 -19.98 9.25 0.03
N PHE A 171 -21.02 8.81 0.73
CA PHE A 171 -22.38 9.32 0.55
C PHE A 171 -22.47 10.83 0.77
N TRP A 172 -21.96 11.34 1.89
CA TRP A 172 -21.98 12.78 2.18
C TRP A 172 -21.15 13.61 1.21
N ALA A 173 -19.96 13.12 0.83
CA ALA A 173 -19.13 13.79 -0.17
C ALA A 173 -19.83 13.86 -1.54
N THR A 174 -20.54 12.79 -1.93
CA THR A 174 -21.30 12.74 -3.18
C THR A 174 -22.49 13.70 -3.14
N LEU A 175 -23.26 13.74 -2.05
CA LEU A 175 -24.34 14.71 -1.88
C LEU A 175 -23.85 16.16 -2.01
N PHE A 176 -22.71 16.46 -1.41
CA PHE A 176 -22.10 17.78 -1.52
C PHE A 176 -21.62 18.09 -2.95
N MET A 177 -21.12 17.08 -3.68
CA MET A 177 -20.79 17.21 -5.09
C MET A 177 -22.02 17.49 -5.95
N MET A 178 -23.14 16.80 -5.71
CA MET A 178 -24.41 17.07 -6.39
C MET A 178 -24.87 18.51 -6.15
N PHE A 179 -24.76 18.99 -4.91
CA PHE A 179 -25.04 20.38 -4.56
C PHE A 179 -24.16 21.35 -5.36
N ILE A 180 -22.85 21.12 -5.45
CA ILE A 180 -21.93 21.97 -6.23
C ILE A 180 -22.30 21.99 -7.71
N VAL A 181 -22.57 20.84 -8.33
CA VAL A 181 -22.87 20.74 -9.77
C VAL A 181 -24.11 21.56 -10.13
N VAL A 182 -25.17 21.48 -9.31
CA VAL A 182 -26.41 22.22 -9.53
C VAL A 182 -26.24 23.72 -9.29
N THR A 183 -25.45 24.11 -8.28
CA THR A 183 -25.37 25.51 -7.82
C THR A 183 -24.21 26.33 -8.40
N GLN A 184 -23.16 25.70 -8.94
CA GLN A 184 -21.97 26.43 -9.42
C GLN A 184 -22.27 27.37 -10.59
N ARG A 185 -22.98 26.89 -11.62
CA ARG A 185 -23.29 27.65 -12.82
C ARG A 185 -24.19 28.85 -12.52
N PRO A 186 -25.31 28.73 -11.78
CA PRO A 186 -26.15 29.89 -11.47
C PRO A 186 -25.46 30.90 -10.57
N VAL A 187 -24.65 30.47 -9.59
CA VAL A 187 -23.91 31.38 -8.71
C VAL A 187 -22.80 32.12 -9.48
N LEU A 188 -22.07 31.44 -10.37
CA LEU A 188 -21.09 32.08 -11.24
C LEU A 188 -21.74 33.06 -12.23
N ALA A 189 -22.91 32.71 -12.79
CA ALA A 189 -23.68 33.60 -13.66
C ALA A 189 -24.13 34.86 -12.91
N LEU A 190 -24.58 34.71 -11.66
CA LEU A 190 -24.94 35.83 -10.78
C LEU A 190 -23.74 36.74 -10.51
N PHE A 191 -22.59 36.19 -10.12
CA PHE A 191 -21.39 36.98 -9.83
C PHE A 191 -20.76 37.63 -11.07
N ARG A 192 -20.93 37.03 -12.24
CA ARG A 192 -20.48 37.61 -13.53
C ARG A 192 -21.50 38.57 -14.15
N GLY A 193 -22.63 38.83 -13.49
CA GLY A 193 -23.67 39.74 -13.99
C GLY A 193 -24.38 39.25 -15.26
N ARG A 194 -24.44 37.93 -15.50
CA ARG A 194 -25.14 37.35 -16.66
C ARG A 194 -26.63 37.20 -16.35
N GLU A 195 -27.51 37.67 -17.23
CA GLU A 195 -28.98 37.63 -17.03
C GLU A 195 -29.62 36.23 -17.16
N GLN A 196 -28.87 35.24 -17.69
CA GLN A 196 -29.41 33.91 -18.02
C GLN A 196 -29.39 32.92 -16.83
N LEU A 197 -29.84 33.36 -15.65
CA LEU A 197 -29.82 32.51 -14.43
C LEU A 197 -30.65 31.24 -14.60
N ALA A 198 -31.84 31.33 -15.18
CA ALA A 198 -32.73 30.18 -15.41
C ALA A 198 -32.12 29.13 -16.36
N LYS A 199 -31.37 29.57 -17.37
CA LYS A 199 -30.68 28.68 -18.29
C LYS A 199 -29.49 28.00 -17.60
N ALA A 200 -28.76 28.74 -16.77
CA ALA A 200 -27.64 28.21 -15.98
C ALA A 200 -28.09 27.17 -14.95
N THR A 201 -29.23 27.38 -14.28
CA THR A 201 -29.81 26.38 -13.36
C THR A 201 -30.22 25.11 -14.10
N LEU A 202 -30.93 25.25 -15.24
CA LEU A 202 -31.36 24.10 -16.04
C LEU A 202 -30.17 23.27 -16.54
N GLN A 203 -29.10 23.94 -16.98
CA GLN A 203 -27.85 23.27 -17.35
C GLN A 203 -27.19 22.54 -16.17
N GLY A 204 -27.22 23.10 -14.95
CA GLY A 204 -26.68 22.41 -13.78
C GLY A 204 -27.45 21.13 -13.42
N PHE A 205 -28.78 21.11 -13.62
CA PHE A 205 -29.58 19.90 -13.47
C PHE A 205 -29.34 18.89 -14.59
N ASP A 206 -29.15 19.35 -15.83
CA ASP A 206 -28.79 18.49 -16.96
C ASP A 206 -27.42 17.84 -16.73
N ASP A 207 -26.42 18.61 -16.30
CA ASP A 207 -25.10 18.10 -15.89
C ASP A 207 -25.23 17.05 -14.77
N LEU A 208 -26.06 17.31 -13.75
CA LEU A 208 -26.30 16.35 -12.67
C LEU A 208 -26.93 15.06 -13.21
N LEU A 209 -27.96 15.17 -14.07
CA LEU A 209 -28.62 14.01 -14.66
C LEU A 209 -27.65 13.20 -15.53
N GLN A 210 -26.86 13.86 -16.38
CA GLN A 210 -25.82 13.22 -17.18
C GLN A 210 -24.75 12.58 -16.30
N GLY A 211 -24.36 13.23 -15.21
CA GLY A 211 -23.44 12.71 -14.21
C GLY A 211 -23.98 11.44 -13.53
N LEU A 212 -25.25 11.44 -13.11
CA LEU A 212 -25.92 10.27 -12.53
C LEU A 212 -26.06 9.12 -13.54
N ILE A 213 -26.41 9.41 -14.80
CA ILE A 213 -26.47 8.40 -15.87
C ILE A 213 -25.09 7.79 -16.11
N SER A 214 -24.05 8.63 -16.17
CA SER A 214 -22.67 8.19 -16.38
C SER A 214 -22.18 7.37 -15.19
N GLY A 215 -22.48 7.80 -13.97
CA GLY A 215 -22.20 7.03 -12.74
C GLY A 215 -22.88 5.67 -12.75
N GLY A 216 -24.18 5.62 -13.10
CA GLY A 216 -24.93 4.36 -13.23
C GLY A 216 -24.34 3.42 -14.27
N ARG A 217 -23.99 3.93 -15.46
CA ARG A 217 -23.34 3.15 -16.53
C ARG A 217 -21.98 2.60 -16.09
N ASN A 218 -21.15 3.43 -15.46
CA ASN A 218 -19.85 3.01 -14.93
C ASN A 218 -19.99 1.98 -13.79
N MET A 219 -21.10 2.01 -13.04
CA MET A 219 -21.37 1.05 -11.97
C MET A 219 -21.78 -0.34 -12.48
N VAL A 220 -22.32 -0.47 -13.71
CA VAL A 220 -22.76 -1.77 -14.25
C VAL A 220 -21.61 -2.79 -14.24
N GLY A 221 -20.41 -2.38 -14.71
CA GLY A 221 -19.24 -3.26 -14.72
C GLY A 221 -18.78 -3.67 -13.32
N ILE A 222 -18.76 -2.72 -12.38
CA ILE A 222 -18.38 -2.97 -10.98
C ILE A 222 -19.41 -3.90 -10.30
N GLY A 223 -20.70 -3.68 -10.53
CA GLY A 223 -21.78 -4.50 -9.97
C GLY A 223 -21.71 -5.96 -10.42
N VAL A 224 -21.50 -6.21 -11.71
CA VAL A 224 -21.33 -7.58 -12.23
C VAL A 224 -20.07 -8.23 -11.66
N ALA A 225 -18.94 -7.51 -11.64
CA ALA A 225 -17.68 -8.04 -11.12
C ALA A 225 -17.75 -8.34 -9.61
N THR A 226 -18.38 -7.50 -8.82
CA THR A 226 -18.57 -7.73 -7.37
C THR A 226 -19.55 -8.86 -7.07
N ALA A 227 -20.62 -9.01 -7.85
CA ALA A 227 -21.51 -10.16 -7.73
C ALA A 227 -20.78 -11.48 -8.05
N ALA A 228 -19.97 -11.52 -9.11
CA ALA A 228 -19.14 -12.66 -9.45
C ALA A 228 -18.08 -12.93 -8.37
N ALA A 229 -17.40 -11.89 -7.88
CA ALA A 229 -16.45 -12.01 -6.76
C ALA A 229 -17.13 -12.60 -5.52
N GLY A 230 -18.33 -12.13 -5.15
CA GLY A 230 -19.09 -12.68 -4.03
C GLY A 230 -19.42 -14.17 -4.18
N ILE A 231 -19.76 -14.62 -5.39
CA ILE A 231 -19.96 -16.05 -5.69
C ILE A 231 -18.66 -16.82 -5.50
N VAL A 232 -17.53 -16.29 -5.99
CA VAL A 232 -16.21 -16.90 -5.81
C VAL A 232 -15.87 -17.01 -4.33
N VAL A 233 -15.93 -15.91 -3.57
CA VAL A 233 -15.66 -15.88 -2.13
C VAL A 233 -16.56 -16.86 -1.37
N GLY A 234 -17.86 -16.87 -1.65
CA GLY A 234 -18.82 -17.78 -1.02
C GLY A 234 -18.50 -19.24 -1.32
N THR A 235 -18.18 -19.55 -2.58
CA THR A 235 -17.78 -20.91 -2.97
C THR A 235 -16.49 -21.33 -2.28
N VAL A 236 -15.47 -20.48 -2.28
CA VAL A 236 -14.17 -20.75 -1.65
C VAL A 236 -14.31 -20.99 -0.14
N THR A 237 -15.09 -20.16 0.53
CA THR A 237 -15.32 -20.25 1.99
C THR A 237 -16.05 -21.54 2.34
N LEU A 238 -17.04 -21.96 1.54
CA LEU A 238 -17.85 -23.16 1.80
C LEU A 238 -17.18 -24.47 1.36
N THR A 239 -16.29 -24.44 0.38
CA THR A 239 -15.65 -25.64 -0.20
C THR A 239 -14.29 -25.96 0.41
N GLY A 240 -13.69 -25.05 1.18
CA GLY A 240 -12.35 -25.24 1.74
C GLY A 240 -11.22 -25.10 0.71
N ILE A 241 -11.49 -24.55 -0.49
CA ILE A 241 -10.48 -24.33 -1.54
C ILE A 241 -9.28 -23.52 -1.02
N GLY A 242 -9.46 -22.61 -0.06
CA GLY A 242 -8.35 -21.88 0.54
C GLY A 242 -7.30 -22.79 1.19
N LEU A 243 -7.72 -23.91 1.81
CA LEU A 243 -6.81 -24.92 2.36
C LEU A 243 -6.08 -25.65 1.24
N VAL A 244 -6.79 -26.08 0.20
CA VAL A 244 -6.19 -26.73 -0.97
C VAL A 244 -5.17 -25.83 -1.67
N MET A 245 -5.45 -24.53 -1.77
CA MET A 245 -4.50 -23.56 -2.29
C MET A 245 -3.28 -23.39 -1.38
N THR A 246 -3.46 -23.52 -0.07
CA THR A 246 -2.36 -23.49 0.90
C THR A 246 -1.45 -24.70 0.70
N GLU A 247 -2.03 -25.91 0.68
CA GLU A 247 -1.32 -27.16 0.42
C GLU A 247 -0.62 -27.16 -0.94
N PHE A 248 -1.28 -26.64 -1.98
CA PHE A 248 -0.69 -26.55 -3.31
C PHE A 248 0.52 -25.61 -3.33
N VAL A 249 0.41 -24.42 -2.74
CA VAL A 249 1.53 -23.47 -2.68
C VAL A 249 2.64 -24.03 -1.80
N ASP A 250 2.33 -24.64 -0.67
CA ASP A 250 3.31 -25.27 0.21
C ASP A 250 4.08 -26.38 -0.50
N LEU A 251 3.37 -27.34 -1.11
CA LEU A 251 3.96 -28.44 -1.88
C LEU A 251 4.90 -27.95 -2.98
N VAL A 252 4.48 -26.94 -3.74
CA VAL A 252 5.28 -26.40 -4.85
C VAL A 252 6.44 -25.54 -4.33
N SER A 253 6.27 -24.88 -3.19
CA SER A 253 7.32 -24.09 -2.54
C SER A 253 8.37 -24.94 -1.82
N GLY A 254 8.02 -26.18 -1.46
CA GLY A 254 8.85 -27.08 -0.67
C GLY A 254 9.08 -26.59 0.76
N GLY A 255 8.07 -25.94 1.36
CA GLY A 255 8.17 -25.33 2.70
C GLY A 255 9.02 -24.06 2.76
N LEU A 256 9.43 -23.49 1.62
CA LEU A 256 10.24 -22.28 1.57
C LEU A 256 9.37 -21.04 1.31
N LEU A 257 9.42 -20.07 2.24
CA LEU A 257 8.63 -18.84 2.16
C LEU A 257 8.85 -18.01 0.90
N VAL A 258 10.09 -17.89 0.40
CA VAL A 258 10.40 -17.05 -0.77
C VAL A 258 9.76 -17.62 -2.05
N PRO A 259 9.94 -18.92 -2.38
CA PRO A 259 9.15 -19.57 -3.43
C PRO A 259 7.64 -19.43 -3.23
N ALA A 260 7.13 -19.61 -2.01
CA ALA A 260 5.70 -19.46 -1.73
C ALA A 260 5.19 -18.05 -2.10
N LEU A 261 5.89 -16.99 -1.68
CA LEU A 261 5.57 -15.60 -2.06
C LEU A 261 5.59 -15.40 -3.58
N LEU A 262 6.53 -16.03 -4.29
CA LEU A 262 6.62 -15.93 -5.75
C LEU A 262 5.43 -16.63 -6.43
N PHE A 263 5.06 -17.83 -5.99
CA PHE A 263 3.89 -18.53 -6.51
C PHE A 263 2.60 -17.79 -6.20
N THR A 264 2.45 -17.28 -4.97
CA THR A 264 1.30 -16.44 -4.63
C THR A 264 1.23 -15.18 -5.48
N ALA A 265 2.35 -14.51 -5.74
CA ALA A 265 2.40 -13.35 -6.63
C ALA A 265 1.90 -13.70 -8.05
N VAL A 266 2.36 -14.82 -8.61
CA VAL A 266 1.90 -15.31 -9.92
C VAL A 266 0.41 -15.65 -9.91
N ILE A 267 -0.08 -16.34 -8.88
CA ILE A 267 -1.50 -16.67 -8.74
C ILE A 267 -2.34 -15.39 -8.64
N CYS A 268 -1.90 -14.39 -7.87
CA CYS A 268 -2.57 -13.09 -7.77
C CYS A 268 -2.62 -12.36 -9.12
N LEU A 269 -1.52 -12.40 -9.90
CA LEU A 269 -1.48 -11.83 -11.24
C LEU A 269 -2.47 -12.53 -12.17
N ILE A 270 -2.52 -13.86 -12.18
CA ILE A 270 -3.44 -14.61 -13.05
C ILE A 270 -4.90 -14.39 -12.64
N LEU A 271 -5.18 -14.47 -11.34
CA LEU A 271 -6.52 -14.37 -10.79
C LEU A 271 -7.10 -12.96 -10.89
N GLY A 272 -6.26 -11.93 -10.80
CA GLY A 272 -6.65 -10.53 -10.88
C GLY A 272 -6.89 -10.02 -12.31
N MET A 273 -6.44 -10.74 -13.34
CA MET A 273 -6.55 -10.31 -14.73
C MET A 273 -8.01 -10.12 -15.15
N GLY A 274 -8.33 -8.93 -15.68
CA GLY A 274 -9.66 -8.61 -16.20
C GLY A 274 -10.69 -8.23 -15.15
N LEU A 275 -10.31 -8.18 -13.87
CA LEU A 275 -11.18 -7.75 -12.79
C LEU A 275 -10.92 -6.28 -12.41
N PRO A 276 -11.97 -5.46 -12.20
CA PRO A 276 -11.81 -4.14 -11.61
C PRO A 276 -11.08 -4.23 -10.26
N THR A 277 -10.23 -3.25 -9.93
CA THR A 277 -9.36 -3.25 -8.73
C THR A 277 -10.04 -3.66 -7.42
N THR A 278 -11.30 -3.26 -7.21
CA THR A 278 -12.09 -3.61 -6.02
C THR A 278 -12.50 -5.09 -6.03
N ALA A 279 -13.04 -5.59 -7.15
CA ALA A 279 -13.43 -6.99 -7.29
C ALA A 279 -12.22 -7.92 -7.25
N ASN A 280 -11.13 -7.48 -7.89
CA ASN A 280 -9.83 -8.14 -7.84
C ASN A 280 -9.35 -8.31 -6.39
N TYR A 281 -9.29 -7.22 -5.62
CA TYR A 281 -8.90 -7.29 -4.20
C TYR A 281 -9.74 -8.28 -3.40
N ILE A 282 -11.07 -8.27 -3.56
CA ILE A 282 -11.97 -9.22 -2.90
C ILE A 282 -11.51 -10.66 -3.22
N VAL A 283 -11.39 -10.99 -4.50
CA VAL A 283 -11.04 -12.34 -4.93
C VAL A 283 -9.64 -12.74 -4.43
N VAL A 284 -8.60 -11.95 -4.71
CA VAL A 284 -7.21 -12.32 -4.37
C VAL A 284 -6.97 -12.33 -2.86
N SER A 285 -7.55 -11.39 -2.10
CA SER A 285 -7.34 -11.36 -0.64
C SER A 285 -8.02 -12.51 0.07
N THR A 286 -9.25 -12.88 -0.31
CA THR A 286 -9.95 -14.00 0.32
C THR A 286 -9.30 -15.36 0.05
N LEU A 287 -8.64 -15.48 -1.09
CA LEU A 287 -8.02 -16.73 -1.52
C LEU A 287 -6.57 -16.83 -1.05
N MET A 288 -5.77 -15.79 -1.26
CA MET A 288 -4.31 -15.86 -1.13
C MET A 288 -3.78 -15.29 0.18
N ALA A 289 -4.50 -14.40 0.87
CA ALA A 289 -4.03 -13.87 2.15
C ALA A 289 -3.96 -14.97 3.24
N PRO A 290 -4.97 -15.85 3.42
CA PRO A 290 -4.87 -16.95 4.38
C PRO A 290 -3.71 -17.92 4.07
N VAL A 291 -3.45 -18.17 2.79
CA VAL A 291 -2.35 -19.03 2.32
C VAL A 291 -1.01 -18.47 2.79
N LEU A 292 -0.74 -17.19 2.55
CA LEU A 292 0.51 -16.55 2.97
C LEU A 292 0.68 -16.46 4.49
N VAL A 293 -0.41 -16.22 5.23
CA VAL A 293 -0.36 -16.22 6.70
C VAL A 293 0.04 -17.60 7.22
N SER A 294 -0.54 -18.66 6.64
CA SER A 294 -0.30 -20.05 7.08
C SER A 294 1.14 -20.47 6.78
N ILE A 295 1.60 -20.29 5.53
CA ILE A 295 2.96 -20.63 5.13
C ILE A 295 4.01 -19.77 5.86
N GLY A 296 3.69 -18.51 6.14
CA GLY A 296 4.55 -17.65 6.96
C GLY A 296 4.77 -18.24 8.36
N ALA A 297 3.69 -18.68 9.02
CA ALA A 297 3.75 -19.31 10.34
C ALA A 297 4.53 -20.64 10.33
N GLU A 298 4.33 -21.47 9.31
CA GLU A 298 5.07 -22.72 9.10
C GLU A 298 6.56 -22.46 8.84
N SER A 299 6.89 -21.37 8.14
CA SER A 299 8.28 -20.95 7.86
C SER A 299 8.96 -20.22 9.02
N GLY A 300 8.33 -20.12 10.20
CA GLY A 300 8.89 -19.45 11.38
C GLY A 300 8.80 -17.92 11.36
N LEU A 301 8.03 -17.33 10.45
CA LEU A 301 7.87 -15.88 10.30
C LEU A 301 6.40 -15.47 10.39
N ALA A 302 5.99 -14.96 11.55
CA ALA A 302 4.67 -14.34 11.72
C ALA A 302 4.56 -13.07 10.85
N LEU A 303 3.81 -13.17 9.75
CA LEU A 303 3.59 -12.05 8.83
C LEU A 303 2.46 -11.13 9.34
N PRO A 304 2.68 -9.81 9.46
CA PRO A 304 1.60 -8.89 9.81
C PRO A 304 0.48 -8.96 8.77
N LEU A 305 -0.78 -9.04 9.22
CA LEU A 305 -1.93 -9.15 8.32
C LEU A 305 -1.99 -8.03 7.29
N ILE A 306 -1.72 -6.78 7.68
CA ILE A 306 -1.65 -5.64 6.76
C ILE A 306 -0.59 -5.85 5.68
N ALA A 307 0.58 -6.41 6.02
CA ALA A 307 1.63 -6.68 5.05
C ALA A 307 1.15 -7.73 4.02
N VAL A 308 0.52 -8.81 4.48
CA VAL A 308 -0.04 -9.84 3.59
C VAL A 308 -1.12 -9.28 2.68
N HIS A 309 -2.06 -8.51 3.23
CA HIS A 309 -3.14 -7.89 2.47
C HIS A 309 -2.62 -6.85 1.46
N LEU A 310 -1.62 -6.05 1.82
CA LEU A 310 -0.95 -5.16 0.88
C LEU A 310 -0.19 -5.96 -0.19
N PHE A 311 0.47 -7.06 0.16
CA PHE A 311 1.19 -7.90 -0.79
C PHE A 311 0.27 -8.42 -1.90
N VAL A 312 -0.82 -9.10 -1.53
CA VAL A 312 -1.80 -9.63 -2.50
C VAL A 312 -2.48 -8.49 -3.26
N PHE A 313 -2.72 -7.34 -2.64
CA PHE A 313 -3.29 -6.17 -3.30
C PHE A 313 -2.36 -5.56 -4.36
N TYR A 314 -1.06 -5.50 -4.10
CA TYR A 314 -0.07 -5.00 -5.07
C TYR A 314 -0.05 -5.86 -6.33
N PHE A 315 0.00 -7.19 -6.18
CA PHE A 315 -0.05 -8.09 -7.33
C PHE A 315 -1.42 -8.12 -7.99
N GLY A 316 -2.50 -7.96 -7.22
CA GLY A 316 -3.83 -7.75 -7.75
C GLY A 316 -3.88 -6.55 -8.71
N ILE A 317 -3.46 -5.36 -8.27
CA ILE A 317 -3.49 -4.18 -9.15
C ILE A 317 -2.55 -4.34 -10.36
N LEU A 318 -1.38 -4.96 -10.17
CA LEU A 318 -0.44 -5.23 -11.26
C LEU A 318 -1.01 -6.19 -12.31
N ALA A 319 -1.96 -7.05 -11.93
CA ALA A 319 -2.68 -7.94 -12.85
C ALA A 319 -3.45 -7.17 -13.93
N ASP A 320 -3.99 -6.00 -13.59
CA ASP A 320 -4.79 -5.19 -14.52
C ASP A 320 -3.92 -4.54 -15.62
N ASP A 321 -2.62 -4.33 -15.34
CA ASP A 321 -1.64 -3.88 -16.34
C ASP A 321 -1.06 -5.05 -17.17
N THR A 322 -1.32 -6.30 -16.77
CA THR A 322 -0.72 -7.48 -17.41
C THR A 322 -1.39 -7.78 -18.77
N PRO A 323 -0.63 -7.90 -19.87
CA PRO A 323 -1.18 -8.32 -21.16
C PRO A 323 -1.85 -9.70 -21.09
N PRO A 324 -2.98 -9.93 -21.78
CA PRO A 324 -3.60 -9.07 -22.80
C PRO A 324 -4.62 -8.05 -22.28
N VAL A 325 -4.84 -7.93 -20.95
CA VAL A 325 -5.92 -7.10 -20.39
C VAL A 325 -5.58 -5.61 -20.42
N GLY A 326 -4.46 -5.22 -19.80
CA GLY A 326 -3.80 -3.90 -19.88
C GLY A 326 -4.68 -2.69 -20.25
N LEU A 327 -5.76 -2.39 -19.50
CA LEU A 327 -6.75 -1.36 -19.89
C LEU A 327 -6.11 0.03 -20.11
N ALA A 328 -5.14 0.38 -19.25
CA ALA A 328 -4.38 1.62 -19.37
C ALA A 328 -3.54 1.66 -20.67
N ALA A 329 -3.03 0.51 -21.12
CA ALA A 329 -2.27 0.41 -22.36
C ALA A 329 -3.15 0.63 -23.59
N TYR A 330 -4.42 0.22 -23.57
CA TYR A 330 -5.38 0.53 -24.65
C TYR A 330 -5.63 2.04 -24.75
N ALA A 331 -5.81 2.72 -23.60
CA ALA A 331 -5.96 4.17 -23.58
C ALA A 331 -4.69 4.89 -24.04
N ALA A 332 -3.52 4.46 -23.55
CA ALA A 332 -2.23 5.02 -23.95
C ALA A 332 -1.95 4.81 -25.45
N ALA A 333 -2.28 3.63 -25.99
CA ALA A 333 -2.13 3.33 -27.41
C ALA A 333 -3.06 4.17 -28.30
N ALA A 334 -4.27 4.50 -27.83
CA ALA A 334 -5.17 5.42 -28.52
C ALA A 334 -4.58 6.84 -28.61
N ILE A 335 -3.89 7.30 -27.56
CA ILE A 335 -3.21 8.60 -27.54
C ILE A 335 -1.96 8.57 -28.43
N SER A 336 -1.12 7.54 -28.30
CA SER A 336 0.15 7.44 -29.04
C SER A 336 0.00 6.91 -30.47
N ARG A 337 -1.23 6.55 -30.89
CA ARG A 337 -1.53 5.84 -32.14
C ARG A 337 -0.71 4.56 -32.33
N GLY A 338 -0.42 3.86 -31.23
CA GLY A 338 0.39 2.64 -31.19
C GLY A 338 -0.46 1.36 -31.17
N ASP A 339 0.20 0.20 -31.22
CA ASP A 339 -0.45 -1.09 -31.00
C ASP A 339 -0.71 -1.29 -29.49
N PRO A 340 -1.96 -1.58 -29.05
CA PRO A 340 -2.29 -1.74 -27.64
C PRO A 340 -1.51 -2.84 -26.92
N ILE A 341 -1.28 -3.98 -27.58
CA ILE A 341 -0.59 -5.13 -26.97
C ILE A 341 0.89 -4.82 -26.79
N ARG A 342 1.56 -4.24 -27.79
CA ARG A 342 2.95 -3.79 -27.66
C ARG A 342 3.10 -2.71 -26.60
N THR A 343 2.16 -1.77 -26.55
CA THR A 343 2.11 -0.71 -25.52
C THR A 343 1.97 -1.34 -24.13
N GLY A 344 1.12 -2.37 -23.99
CA GLY A 344 0.92 -3.10 -22.73
C GLY A 344 2.14 -3.90 -22.29
N ILE A 345 2.77 -4.65 -23.20
CA ILE A 345 4.02 -5.38 -22.90
C ILE A 345 5.10 -4.40 -22.44
N GLN A 346 5.20 -3.24 -23.10
CA GLN A 346 6.18 -2.23 -22.75
C GLN A 346 5.90 -1.58 -21.38
N GLY A 347 4.63 -1.23 -21.12
CA GLY A 347 4.16 -0.70 -19.83
C GLY A 347 4.41 -1.68 -18.68
N PHE A 348 3.93 -2.92 -18.83
CA PHE A 348 4.13 -3.98 -17.85
C PHE A 348 5.61 -4.25 -17.57
N THR A 349 6.46 -4.23 -18.60
CA THR A 349 7.91 -4.41 -18.43
C THR A 349 8.51 -3.28 -17.57
N TYR A 350 8.02 -2.04 -17.67
CA TYR A 350 8.44 -0.97 -16.77
C TYR A 350 7.90 -1.17 -15.36
N ASP A 351 6.64 -1.57 -15.24
CA ASP A 351 5.95 -1.64 -13.97
C ASP A 351 6.37 -2.82 -13.09
N ILE A 352 6.64 -4.00 -13.68
CA ILE A 352 7.08 -5.21 -12.99
C ILE A 352 8.37 -5.00 -12.18
N ARG A 353 9.18 -4.00 -12.53
CA ARG A 353 10.39 -3.63 -11.75
C ARG A 353 10.05 -3.07 -10.36
N THR A 354 8.84 -2.57 -10.16
CA THR A 354 8.36 -2.13 -8.85
C THR A 354 7.80 -3.27 -8.00
N ALA A 355 7.57 -4.45 -8.60
CA ALA A 355 7.01 -5.63 -7.93
C ALA A 355 7.94 -6.26 -6.88
N ILE A 356 9.20 -5.82 -6.78
CA ILE A 356 10.10 -6.21 -5.69
C ILE A 356 9.69 -5.60 -4.35
N LEU A 357 8.99 -4.47 -4.35
CA LEU A 357 8.64 -3.73 -3.14
C LEU A 357 7.74 -4.53 -2.17
N PRO A 358 6.70 -5.25 -2.65
CA PRO A 358 5.95 -6.21 -1.84
C PRO A 358 6.78 -7.24 -1.11
N PHE A 359 7.71 -7.90 -1.81
CA PHE A 359 8.60 -8.85 -1.16
C PHE A 359 9.44 -8.17 -0.08
N MET A 360 9.86 -6.93 -0.31
CA MET A 360 10.69 -6.22 0.64
C MET A 360 10.00 -5.84 1.92
N PHE A 361 8.76 -5.34 1.86
CA PHE A 361 8.06 -4.99 3.11
C PHE A 361 7.59 -6.20 3.91
N ILE A 362 7.49 -7.38 3.29
CA ILE A 362 7.23 -8.66 3.97
C ILE A 362 8.43 -9.04 4.86
N PHE A 363 9.66 -8.84 4.39
CA PHE A 363 10.87 -9.13 5.16
C PHE A 363 11.40 -7.93 5.98
N ASN A 364 10.87 -6.73 5.75
CA ASN A 364 11.23 -5.50 6.44
C ASN A 364 9.99 -4.63 6.68
N THR A 365 9.28 -4.91 7.77
CA THR A 365 8.04 -4.23 8.17
C THR A 365 8.23 -2.75 8.50
N GLN A 366 9.48 -2.28 8.70
CA GLN A 366 9.78 -0.84 8.84
C GLN A 366 9.41 -0.06 7.57
N LEU A 367 9.39 -0.70 6.39
CA LEU A 367 8.87 -0.11 5.16
C LEU A 367 7.37 0.21 5.23
N LEU A 368 6.64 -0.51 6.08
CA LEU A 368 5.24 -0.23 6.41
C LEU A 368 5.11 0.73 7.58
N MET A 369 6.17 1.36 8.08
CA MET A 369 6.13 2.18 9.30
C MET A 369 5.63 1.43 10.54
N MET A 370 5.89 0.12 10.61
CA MET A 370 5.69 -0.70 11.80
C MET A 370 6.99 -0.73 12.61
N ASP A 371 6.86 -0.80 13.93
CA ASP A 371 7.98 -1.00 14.88
C ASP A 371 9.13 0.02 14.74
N ILE A 372 8.79 1.29 14.49
CA ILE A 372 9.75 2.40 14.46
C ILE A 372 9.83 3.03 15.84
N ALA A 373 10.94 2.82 16.53
CA ALA A 373 11.16 3.38 17.87
C ALA A 373 11.57 4.86 17.81
N HIS A 374 12.33 5.23 16.77
CA HIS A 374 12.91 6.58 16.65
C HIS A 374 12.81 7.16 15.24
N TRP A 375 12.72 8.50 15.14
CA TRP A 375 12.59 9.20 13.85
C TRP A 375 13.79 8.99 12.92
N TRP A 376 14.98 8.71 13.46
CA TRP A 376 16.19 8.47 12.68
C TRP A 376 16.16 7.08 12.00
N GLU A 377 15.52 6.09 12.61
CA GLU A 377 15.30 4.77 11.98
C GLU A 377 14.41 4.93 10.76
N LEU A 378 13.31 5.69 10.88
CA LEU A 378 12.46 6.04 9.75
C LEU A 378 13.25 6.72 8.63
N LEU A 379 14.08 7.71 8.97
CA LEU A 379 14.91 8.41 7.99
C LEU A 379 15.85 7.44 7.26
N PHE A 380 16.53 6.55 7.97
CA PHE A 380 17.42 5.55 7.35
C PHE A 380 16.65 4.56 6.48
N THR A 381 15.48 4.09 6.93
CA THR A 381 14.63 3.19 6.14
C THR A 381 14.14 3.87 4.87
N VAL A 382 13.71 5.13 4.94
CA VAL A 382 13.27 5.90 3.76
C VAL A 382 14.43 6.08 2.77
N VAL A 383 15.58 6.55 3.25
CA VAL A 383 16.74 6.83 2.39
C VAL A 383 17.27 5.54 1.77
N SER A 384 17.41 4.47 2.56
CA SER A 384 17.91 3.19 2.07
C SER A 384 16.95 2.56 1.07
N ALA A 385 15.64 2.58 1.33
CA ALA A 385 14.64 1.99 0.44
C ALA A 385 14.53 2.74 -0.90
N VAL A 386 14.58 4.08 -0.86
CA VAL A 386 14.61 4.91 -2.08
C VAL A 386 15.90 4.65 -2.86
N ALA A 387 17.06 4.64 -2.20
CA ALA A 387 18.32 4.31 -2.87
C ALA A 387 18.29 2.89 -3.46
N ALA A 388 17.79 1.92 -2.73
CA ALA A 388 17.72 0.53 -3.14
C ALA A 388 16.81 0.31 -4.36
N ILE A 389 15.60 0.91 -4.38
CA ILE A 389 14.69 0.76 -5.52
C ILE A 389 15.25 1.45 -6.78
N LEU A 390 15.92 2.59 -6.62
CA LEU A 390 16.55 3.31 -7.75
C LEU A 390 17.72 2.50 -8.31
N LEU A 391 18.55 1.89 -7.45
CA LEU A 391 19.64 1.02 -7.90
C LEU A 391 19.11 -0.27 -8.54
N PHE A 392 18.00 -0.82 -8.02
CA PHE A 392 17.32 -1.96 -8.62
C PHE A 392 16.80 -1.63 -10.03
N ALA A 393 16.13 -0.48 -10.18
CA ALA A 393 15.65 0.02 -11.47
C ALA A 393 16.82 0.22 -12.45
N ALA A 394 17.89 0.87 -12.00
CA ALA A 394 19.09 1.07 -12.81
C ALA A 394 19.75 -0.24 -13.26
N ALA A 395 19.82 -1.23 -12.36
CA ALA A 395 20.37 -2.56 -12.65
C ALA A 395 19.51 -3.29 -13.70
N THR A 396 18.19 -3.34 -13.49
CA THR A 396 17.23 -4.06 -14.35
C THR A 396 16.93 -3.35 -15.68
N GLN A 397 17.19 -2.05 -15.79
CA GLN A 397 17.18 -1.33 -17.07
C GLN A 397 18.53 -1.36 -17.80
N GLY A 398 19.60 -1.84 -17.15
CA GLY A 398 20.94 -1.91 -17.73
C GLY A 398 21.60 -0.53 -17.93
N HIS A 399 21.13 0.49 -17.22
CA HIS A 399 21.65 1.86 -17.32
C HIS A 399 21.63 2.55 -15.96
N PHE A 400 22.77 3.11 -15.55
CA PHE A 400 22.87 3.94 -14.34
C PHE A 400 23.40 5.33 -14.67
N LEU A 401 24.73 5.53 -14.70
CA LEU A 401 25.34 6.75 -15.26
C LEU A 401 25.75 6.55 -16.71
N VAL A 402 26.06 5.31 -17.06
CA VAL A 402 26.35 4.81 -18.40
C VAL A 402 25.70 3.43 -18.55
N ARG A 403 25.75 2.85 -19.74
CA ARG A 403 25.32 1.46 -19.95
C ARG A 403 26.10 0.51 -19.02
N ASN A 404 25.36 -0.26 -18.23
CA ASN A 404 25.92 -1.17 -17.24
C ASN A 404 26.59 -2.37 -17.93
N ARG A 405 27.71 -2.84 -17.35
CA ARG A 405 28.25 -4.18 -17.64
C ARG A 405 27.50 -5.21 -16.80
N ILE A 406 27.53 -6.49 -17.20
CA ILE A 406 26.84 -7.58 -16.48
C ILE A 406 27.27 -7.63 -15.00
N TRP A 407 28.57 -7.52 -14.72
CA TRP A 407 29.06 -7.51 -13.34
C TRP A 407 28.64 -6.24 -12.55
N GLU A 408 28.54 -5.08 -13.22
CA GLU A 408 28.01 -3.85 -12.60
C GLU A 408 26.54 -4.05 -12.23
N THR A 409 25.75 -4.67 -13.12
CA THR A 409 24.35 -5.04 -12.83
C THR A 409 24.24 -6.01 -11.66
N LEU A 410 25.03 -7.08 -11.62
CA LEU A 410 25.02 -8.05 -10.51
C LEU A 410 25.38 -7.39 -9.18
N LEU A 411 26.40 -6.52 -9.16
CA LEU A 411 26.75 -5.77 -7.96
C LEU A 411 25.67 -4.76 -7.56
N LEU A 412 25.05 -4.06 -8.51
CA LEU A 412 23.94 -3.15 -8.21
C LEU A 412 22.73 -3.88 -7.62
N LEU A 413 22.42 -5.10 -8.10
CA LEU A 413 21.40 -5.96 -7.50
C LEU A 413 21.77 -6.39 -6.08
N LEU A 414 23.02 -6.79 -5.85
CA LEU A 414 23.53 -7.14 -4.52
C LEU A 414 23.47 -5.96 -3.54
N ILE A 415 23.86 -4.76 -4.01
CA ILE A 415 23.80 -3.51 -3.24
C ILE A 415 22.33 -3.18 -2.91
N SER A 416 21.44 -3.26 -3.90
CA SER A 416 20.01 -3.03 -3.69
C SER A 416 19.42 -3.98 -2.64
N PHE A 417 19.70 -5.29 -2.74
CA PHE A 417 19.27 -6.28 -1.76
C PHE A 417 19.82 -5.97 -0.36
N SER A 418 21.10 -5.61 -0.25
CA SER A 418 21.76 -5.32 1.02
C SER A 418 21.25 -4.04 1.68
N LEU A 419 20.83 -3.04 0.89
CA LEU A 419 20.18 -1.82 1.39
C LEU A 419 18.76 -2.06 1.89
N PHE A 420 17.98 -2.90 1.18
CA PHE A 420 16.61 -3.22 1.57
C PHE A 420 16.53 -4.13 2.79
N ARG A 421 17.41 -5.14 2.88
CA ARG A 421 17.44 -6.12 3.96
C ARG A 421 18.84 -6.23 4.58
N PRO A 422 19.35 -5.17 5.24
CA PRO A 422 20.66 -5.20 5.89
C PRO A 422 20.71 -6.25 7.01
N GLY A 423 19.55 -6.51 7.64
CA GLY A 423 19.39 -7.55 8.65
C GLY A 423 19.80 -8.94 8.16
N PHE A 424 19.56 -9.30 6.90
CA PHE A 424 19.91 -10.62 6.39
C PHE A 424 21.39 -10.99 6.58
N TRP A 425 22.29 -10.03 6.35
CA TRP A 425 23.72 -10.24 6.54
C TRP A 425 24.11 -10.18 8.02
N MET A 426 23.47 -9.30 8.79
CA MET A 426 23.73 -9.19 10.23
C MET A 426 23.29 -10.46 10.96
N ASP A 427 22.13 -11.01 10.60
CA ASP A 427 21.54 -12.21 11.20
C ASP A 427 22.42 -13.46 10.96
N GLN A 428 23.20 -13.49 9.87
CA GLN A 428 24.20 -14.55 9.63
C GLN A 428 25.44 -14.42 10.51
N LEU A 429 25.81 -13.20 10.88
CA LEU A 429 26.97 -12.93 11.75
C LEU A 429 26.60 -13.02 13.23
N TYR A 430 25.41 -12.55 13.58
CA TYR A 430 24.84 -12.51 14.93
C TYR A 430 23.38 -12.97 14.84
N PRO A 431 23.05 -14.22 15.21
CA PRO A 431 21.67 -14.70 15.15
C PRO A 431 20.70 -13.84 15.99
N PRO A 432 19.50 -13.51 15.48
CA PRO A 432 18.55 -12.62 16.18
C PRO A 432 17.85 -13.28 17.36
N LEU A 433 17.81 -14.61 17.36
CA LEU A 433 17.06 -15.40 18.31
C LEU A 433 18.00 -16.41 18.97
N LYS A 434 17.89 -16.52 20.30
CA LYS A 434 18.45 -17.63 21.06
C LYS A 434 17.34 -18.63 21.31
N LEU A 435 17.59 -19.89 20.95
CA LEU A 435 16.70 -20.99 21.31
C LEU A 435 16.94 -21.34 22.78
N ALA A 436 15.91 -21.18 23.61
CA ALA A 436 15.86 -21.67 24.97
C ALA A 436 15.14 -23.02 25.03
N GLU A 437 15.50 -23.83 26.02
CA GLU A 437 14.92 -25.16 26.23
C GLU A 437 13.45 -25.07 26.62
N ALA A 438 12.64 -26.01 26.11
CA ALA A 438 11.20 -26.05 26.36
C ALA A 438 10.86 -26.17 27.86
N ALA A 439 11.71 -26.82 28.66
CA ALA A 439 11.53 -26.94 30.10
C ALA A 439 11.44 -25.58 30.82
N ALA A 440 12.10 -24.54 30.27
CA ALA A 440 12.08 -23.19 30.83
C ALA A 440 10.83 -22.38 30.44
N VAL A 441 9.84 -22.96 29.75
CA VAL A 441 8.69 -22.22 29.20
C VAL A 441 7.88 -21.48 30.26
N MET A 442 7.70 -22.09 31.44
CA MET A 442 6.97 -21.47 32.53
C MET A 442 7.75 -20.30 33.14
N GLU A 443 9.06 -20.46 33.36
CA GLU A 443 9.93 -19.42 33.91
C GLU A 443 10.06 -18.23 32.94
N ILE A 444 10.23 -18.52 31.65
CA ILE A 444 10.31 -17.49 30.61
C ILE A 444 8.97 -16.76 30.47
N ALA A 445 7.84 -17.48 30.48
CA ALA A 445 6.53 -16.87 30.43
C ALA A 445 6.28 -15.93 31.63
N GLU A 446 6.76 -16.28 32.82
CA GLU A 446 6.67 -15.42 34.00
C GLU A 446 7.54 -14.16 33.87
N GLY A 447 8.76 -14.30 33.34
CA GLY A 447 9.73 -13.20 33.21
C GLY A 447 9.39 -12.14 32.15
N LEU A 448 8.52 -12.45 31.18
CA LEU A 448 8.17 -11.55 30.09
C LEU A 448 7.29 -10.35 30.56
N PRO A 449 7.31 -9.20 29.85
CA PRO A 449 6.49 -8.02 30.19
C PRO A 449 4.96 -8.30 30.18
N GLU A 450 4.15 -7.47 30.82
CA GLU A 450 2.66 -7.61 30.89
C GLU A 450 1.95 -7.62 29.53
N SER A 451 2.56 -7.02 28.51
CA SER A 451 2.08 -7.01 27.12
C SER A 451 2.96 -7.87 26.20
N GLY A 452 3.83 -8.69 26.80
CA GLY A 452 4.74 -9.56 26.07
C GLY A 452 4.01 -10.74 25.45
N ALA A 453 4.51 -11.17 24.29
CA ALA A 453 4.16 -12.44 23.69
C ALA A 453 5.33 -13.41 23.82
N ILE A 454 5.03 -14.71 23.86
CA ILE A 454 6.01 -15.79 23.82
C ILE A 454 6.03 -16.43 22.45
N ARG A 455 7.23 -16.64 21.89
CA ARG A 455 7.43 -17.36 20.63
C ARG A 455 7.81 -18.80 20.92
N LEU A 456 6.94 -19.72 20.54
CA LEU A 456 7.10 -21.16 20.78
C LEU A 456 7.23 -21.87 19.44
N MET A 457 8.25 -22.71 19.33
CA MET A 457 8.37 -23.69 18.25
C MET A 457 7.71 -24.98 18.72
N ILE A 458 6.60 -25.35 18.08
CA ILE A 458 5.76 -26.47 18.46
C ILE A 458 5.73 -27.46 17.29
N GLU A 459 5.79 -28.75 17.60
CA GLU A 459 5.75 -29.83 16.62
C GLU A 459 4.77 -30.91 17.07
N GLY A 460 3.97 -31.43 16.15
CA GLY A 460 3.01 -32.48 16.47
C GLY A 460 2.46 -33.16 15.23
N GLU A 461 1.71 -34.24 15.44
CA GLU A 461 0.99 -34.93 14.38
C GLU A 461 -0.42 -34.33 14.26
N THR A 462 -0.83 -33.96 13.06
CA THR A 462 -2.21 -33.51 12.80
C THR A 462 -3.17 -34.70 12.79
N LEU A 463 -4.48 -34.43 12.81
CA LEU A 463 -5.53 -35.47 12.70
C LEU A 463 -5.41 -36.31 11.42
N GLU A 464 -4.78 -35.77 10.36
CA GLU A 464 -4.52 -36.47 9.10
C GLU A 464 -3.28 -37.37 9.14
N GLY A 465 -2.57 -37.45 10.28
CA GLY A 465 -1.35 -38.26 10.44
C GLY A 465 -0.09 -37.63 9.85
N THR A 466 -0.10 -36.30 9.64
CA THR A 466 1.04 -35.56 9.10
C THR A 466 1.79 -34.88 10.24
N HIS A 467 3.09 -35.12 10.37
CA HIS A 467 3.92 -34.37 11.29
C HIS A 467 4.15 -32.95 10.77
N THR A 468 3.74 -31.97 11.57
CA THR A 468 3.88 -30.54 11.25
C THR A 468 4.66 -29.85 12.36
N SER A 469 5.50 -28.89 11.97
CA SER A 469 6.20 -28.01 12.90
C SER A 469 5.84 -26.57 12.56
N MET A 470 5.48 -25.79 13.57
CA MET A 470 5.12 -24.38 13.39
C MET A 470 5.68 -23.52 14.51
N THR A 471 5.87 -22.24 14.21
CA THR A 471 6.23 -21.24 15.22
C THR A 471 5.06 -20.32 15.46
N VAL A 472 4.65 -20.21 16.73
CA VAL A 472 3.51 -19.39 17.14
C VAL A 472 3.95 -18.31 18.10
N GLU A 473 3.40 -17.12 17.94
CA GLU A 473 3.57 -16.01 18.88
C GLU A 473 2.27 -15.84 19.66
N LEU A 474 2.31 -16.11 20.96
CA LEU A 474 1.13 -16.14 21.81
C LEU A 474 1.18 -15.02 22.85
N PRO A 475 0.13 -14.17 22.94
CA PRO A 475 0.08 -13.10 23.95
C PRO A 475 -0.13 -13.70 25.35
N LEU A 476 0.74 -13.33 26.30
CA LEU A 476 0.76 -13.93 27.64
C LEU A 476 -0.16 -13.23 28.67
N GLY A 477 -0.91 -12.21 28.26
CA GLY A 477 -1.78 -11.46 29.15
C GLY A 477 -1.04 -10.80 30.33
N PRO A 478 -1.78 -10.34 31.37
CA PRO A 478 -1.22 -9.61 32.50
C PRO A 478 -0.19 -10.43 33.28
N LYS A 479 0.64 -9.77 34.09
CA LYS A 479 1.64 -10.43 34.92
C LYS A 479 0.97 -11.35 35.95
N ALA A 480 1.28 -12.64 35.83
CA ALA A 480 0.82 -13.73 36.67
C ALA A 480 1.91 -14.84 36.65
N PRO A 481 1.81 -15.89 37.49
CA PRO A 481 2.68 -17.06 37.37
C PRO A 481 2.66 -17.63 35.95
N GLY A 482 3.80 -18.17 35.48
CA GLY A 482 3.95 -18.60 34.08
C GLY A 482 2.84 -19.54 33.57
N SER A 483 2.34 -20.43 34.43
CA SER A 483 1.22 -21.33 34.11
C SER A 483 -0.09 -20.60 33.83
N GLU A 484 -0.43 -19.57 34.63
CA GLU A 484 -1.64 -18.76 34.42
C GLU A 484 -1.54 -17.91 33.15
N ARG A 485 -0.34 -17.43 32.83
CA ARG A 485 -0.08 -16.67 31.60
C ARG A 485 -0.17 -17.54 30.35
N LEU A 486 0.34 -18.76 30.42
CA LEU A 486 0.19 -19.75 29.35
C LEU A 486 -1.28 -20.18 29.20
N ALA A 487 -2.02 -20.34 30.31
CA ALA A 487 -3.45 -20.58 30.26
C ALA A 487 -4.22 -19.39 29.64
N PHE A 488 -3.82 -18.15 29.89
CA PHE A 488 -4.38 -16.98 29.19
C PHE A 488 -4.13 -17.03 27.68
N ALA A 489 -2.92 -17.41 27.28
CA ALA A 489 -2.58 -17.68 25.89
C ALA A 489 -3.36 -18.87 25.30
N GLY A 490 -3.95 -19.72 26.16
CA GLY A 490 -4.79 -20.85 25.79
C GLY A 490 -4.10 -22.21 25.89
N LEU A 491 -2.92 -22.28 26.49
CA LEU A 491 -2.12 -23.50 26.62
C LEU A 491 -2.08 -24.00 28.06
N GLU A 492 -2.52 -25.23 28.27
CA GLU A 492 -2.23 -26.01 29.47
C GLU A 492 -1.17 -27.06 29.09
N LEU A 493 -0.07 -27.09 29.83
CA LEU A 493 1.10 -27.91 29.50
C LEU A 493 1.33 -28.99 30.54
N ARG A 494 1.82 -30.14 30.07
CA ARG A 494 2.30 -31.24 30.92
C ARG A 494 3.75 -31.57 30.58
N GLU A 495 4.53 -31.87 31.62
CA GLU A 495 5.88 -32.37 31.44
C GLU A 495 5.85 -33.91 31.48
N GLN A 496 6.39 -34.55 30.44
CA GLN A 496 6.50 -36.00 30.34
C GLN A 496 7.87 -36.39 29.77
N GLU A 497 8.66 -37.14 30.54
CA GLU A 497 10.00 -37.62 30.12
C GLU A 497 10.96 -36.50 29.68
N GLY A 498 10.87 -35.31 30.30
CA GLY A 498 11.69 -34.14 29.95
C GLY A 498 11.24 -33.40 28.69
N ARG A 499 10.08 -33.78 28.11
CA ARG A 499 9.41 -33.07 27.02
C ARG A 499 8.24 -32.27 27.58
N MET A 500 8.03 -31.08 27.02
CA MET A 500 6.87 -30.23 27.33
C MET A 500 5.80 -30.45 26.27
N LEU A 501 4.70 -31.09 26.65
CA LEU A 501 3.58 -31.42 25.78
C LEU A 501 2.37 -30.52 26.10
N VAL A 502 1.58 -30.22 25.07
CA VAL A 502 0.29 -29.53 25.21
C VAL A 502 -0.74 -30.53 25.75
N ASP A 503 -1.19 -30.33 26.97
CA ASP A 503 -2.18 -31.17 27.65
C ASP A 503 -3.61 -30.75 27.32
N ASN A 504 -3.84 -29.46 27.08
CA ASN A 504 -5.14 -28.97 26.65
C ASN A 504 -5.02 -27.59 26.00
N VAL A 505 -5.91 -27.32 25.05
CA VAL A 505 -6.02 -26.04 24.35
C VAL A 505 -7.37 -25.43 24.69
N ILE A 506 -7.36 -24.30 25.37
CA ILE A 506 -8.60 -23.66 25.86
C ILE A 506 -9.42 -23.15 24.68
N TRP A 507 -10.74 -23.35 24.75
CA TRP A 507 -11.66 -22.94 23.71
C TRP A 507 -11.70 -21.41 23.53
N ASN A 508 -11.75 -20.96 22.26
CA ASN A 508 -11.73 -19.56 21.83
C ASN A 508 -10.52 -18.77 22.35
N SER A 509 -9.38 -19.44 22.47
CA SER A 509 -8.12 -18.84 22.92
C SER A 509 -7.18 -18.50 21.74
N PRO A 510 -6.17 -17.63 21.95
CA PRO A 510 -5.12 -17.38 20.96
C PRO A 510 -4.44 -18.66 20.45
N ALA A 511 -4.17 -19.62 21.34
CA ALA A 511 -3.59 -20.92 21.00
C ALA A 511 -4.47 -21.73 20.04
N GLN A 512 -5.80 -21.76 20.28
CA GLN A 512 -6.73 -22.44 19.38
C GLN A 512 -6.82 -21.74 18.02
N LEU A 513 -6.82 -20.41 18.00
CA LEU A 513 -6.81 -19.63 16.76
C LEU A 513 -5.51 -19.86 15.97
N ALA A 514 -4.40 -20.12 16.67
CA ALA A 514 -3.13 -20.54 16.09
C ALA A 514 -3.10 -22.02 15.67
N LYS A 515 -4.21 -22.76 15.81
CA LYS A 515 -4.38 -24.18 15.43
C LYS A 515 -3.42 -25.13 16.13
N ILE A 516 -3.01 -24.82 17.35
CA ILE A 516 -2.24 -25.75 18.18
C ILE A 516 -3.20 -26.87 18.62
N ASP A 517 -2.73 -28.11 18.57
CA ASP A 517 -3.53 -29.28 18.95
C ASP A 517 -3.01 -29.95 20.24
N PHE A 518 -3.85 -30.83 20.78
CA PHE A 518 -3.52 -31.69 21.90
C PHE A 518 -2.34 -32.61 21.57
N ASP A 519 -1.50 -32.88 22.58
CA ASP A 519 -0.33 -33.77 22.51
C ASP A 519 0.84 -33.26 21.65
N TRP A 520 0.76 -32.01 21.19
CA TRP A 520 1.88 -31.38 20.48
C TRP A 520 3.02 -31.03 21.43
N GLU A 521 4.26 -31.15 20.96
CA GLU A 521 5.48 -30.92 21.73
C GLU A 521 6.03 -29.52 21.49
N ILE A 522 6.31 -28.79 22.57
CA ILE A 522 7.11 -27.57 22.51
C ILE A 522 8.57 -27.99 22.40
N LYS A 523 9.21 -27.71 21.25
CA LYS A 523 10.62 -28.02 21.01
C LYS A 523 11.57 -26.98 21.57
N ALA A 524 11.25 -25.71 21.38
CA ALA A 524 12.10 -24.60 21.78
C ALA A 524 11.31 -23.31 21.97
N ILE A 525 11.90 -22.37 22.69
CA ILE A 525 11.37 -21.03 22.90
C ILE A 525 12.33 -20.04 22.27
N GLU A 526 11.83 -19.17 21.39
CA GLU A 526 12.67 -18.18 20.72
C GLU A 526 12.73 -16.90 21.56
N LEU A 527 13.92 -16.60 22.09
CA LEU A 527 14.18 -15.37 22.84
C LEU A 527 14.97 -14.38 21.98
N PRO A 528 14.59 -13.09 21.94
CA PRO A 528 15.35 -12.07 21.23
C PRO A 528 16.73 -11.89 21.87
N LEU A 529 17.78 -11.95 21.06
CA LEU A 529 19.16 -11.68 21.46
C LEU A 529 19.52 -10.23 21.13
N GLU A 530 20.30 -9.56 21.98
CA GLU A 530 20.85 -8.24 21.65
C GLU A 530 21.82 -8.37 20.46
N GLN A 531 21.46 -7.73 19.34
CA GLN A 531 22.29 -7.65 18.15
C GLN A 531 22.91 -6.25 17.99
N PRO A 532 24.10 -6.15 17.38
CA PRO A 532 24.58 -4.88 16.86
C PRO A 532 23.58 -4.29 15.85
N ALA A 533 23.52 -2.96 15.76
CA ALA A 533 22.57 -2.29 14.87
C ALA A 533 22.73 -2.75 13.41
N LYS A 534 21.63 -3.20 12.79
CA LYS A 534 21.62 -3.72 11.40
C LYS A 534 22.19 -2.72 10.38
N TYR A 535 22.13 -1.42 10.70
CA TYR A 535 22.65 -0.31 9.88
C TYR A 535 24.16 -0.34 9.62
N TRP A 536 24.96 -1.09 10.40
CA TRP A 536 26.39 -1.26 10.12
C TRP A 536 26.65 -1.86 8.73
N MET A 537 25.71 -2.64 8.19
CA MET A 537 25.81 -3.22 6.85
C MET A 537 25.71 -2.17 5.72
N TYR A 538 25.27 -0.94 6.03
CA TYR A 538 25.25 0.14 5.04
C TYR A 538 26.65 0.63 4.65
N LEU A 539 27.62 0.58 5.55
CA LEU A 539 29.00 1.02 5.26
C LEU A 539 29.65 0.22 4.12
N PRO A 540 29.76 -1.13 4.19
CA PRO A 540 30.34 -1.91 3.10
C PRO A 540 29.53 -1.76 1.80
N THR A 541 28.21 -1.63 1.93
CA THR A 541 27.30 -1.48 0.79
C THR A 541 27.52 -0.14 0.04
N LEU A 542 27.69 0.96 0.78
CA LEU A 542 27.97 2.28 0.21
C LEU A 542 29.39 2.36 -0.38
N LEU A 543 30.38 1.67 0.22
CA LEU A 543 31.72 1.57 -0.36
C LEU A 543 31.72 0.86 -1.71
N LEU A 544 30.98 -0.25 -1.82
CA LEU A 544 30.79 -0.96 -3.10
C LEU A 544 30.11 -0.06 -4.14
N LEU A 545 29.06 0.67 -3.74
CA LEU A 545 28.39 1.62 -4.62
C LEU A 545 29.34 2.73 -5.11
N GLY A 546 30.13 3.31 -4.21
CA GLY A 546 31.15 4.30 -4.54
C GLY A 546 32.18 3.78 -5.55
N GLY A 547 32.56 2.51 -5.44
CA GLY A 547 33.41 1.82 -6.42
C GLY A 547 32.78 1.78 -7.82
N ILE A 548 31.52 1.36 -7.93
CA ILE A 548 30.79 1.31 -9.22
C ILE A 548 30.66 2.71 -9.82
N VAL A 549 30.25 3.70 -9.02
CA VAL A 549 30.11 5.10 -9.44
C VAL A 549 31.45 5.62 -10.00
N SER A 550 32.55 5.35 -9.32
CA SER A 550 33.89 5.78 -9.75
C SER A 550 34.29 5.16 -11.10
N VAL A 551 34.01 3.87 -11.31
CA VAL A 551 34.28 3.18 -12.58
C VAL A 551 33.40 3.73 -13.70
N GLN A 552 32.12 3.96 -13.44
CA GLN A 552 31.19 4.49 -14.44
C GLN A 552 31.47 5.95 -14.79
N GLN A 553 31.84 6.79 -13.82
CA GLN A 553 32.22 8.19 -14.05
C GLN A 553 33.45 8.28 -14.96
N ARG A 554 34.48 7.46 -14.73
CA ARG A 554 35.66 7.38 -15.62
C ARG A 554 35.29 6.99 -17.04
N ARG A 555 34.33 6.06 -17.20
CA ARG A 555 33.82 5.67 -18.53
C ARG A 555 33.02 6.78 -19.19
N ARG A 556 32.23 7.53 -18.43
CA ARG A 556 31.45 8.66 -18.92
C ARG A 556 32.33 9.78 -19.45
N SER A 557 33.38 10.14 -18.71
CA SER A 557 34.32 11.19 -19.13
C SER A 557 35.17 10.83 -20.35
N LEU A 558 35.31 9.53 -20.65
CA LEU A 558 35.99 9.06 -21.86
C LEU A 558 35.08 9.04 -23.09
N ALA A 559 33.76 9.13 -22.89
CA ALA A 559 32.75 9.09 -23.95
C ALA A 559 32.20 10.48 -24.31
N SER A 560 32.35 11.47 -23.43
CA SER A 560 32.15 12.91 -23.68
C SER A 560 33.40 13.55 -24.27
#